data_AF-A0A7R9R5V0-F1
#
_entry.id   AF-A0A7R9R5V0-F1
#
_cell.length_a   1.000
_cell.length_b   1.000
_cell.length_c   1.000
_cell.angle_alpha   90.00
_cell.angle_beta   90.00
_cell.angle_gamma   90.00
#
_symmetry.space_group_name_H-M   'P 1'
#
loop_
_entity.id
_entity.type
_entity.pdbx_description
1 polymer ?
#
loop_
_entity_poly.entity_id
_entity_poly.type
_entity_poly.pdbx_seq_one_letter_code
_entity_poly.pdbx_strand_id
1 'polypeptide(L)'
;MAPKKKRPKKEREETTPYTTRHSKHNPQPANDQDKTILLQFHKYYSALESLEKAIELKPDDAEVWFNRARLYALKGEREDALADLRRAIELDSSFKERAKKDKDFEALWDDEEFKRLVA
;
A
#
# COMPACT_ATOMS: atom_id res chain seq x y z
N MET A 1 -48.92 38.98 -18.72
CA MET A 1 -47.78 39.16 -17.78
C MET A 1 -47.39 37.80 -17.22
N ALA A 2 -46.11 37.45 -17.33
CA ALA A 2 -45.58 36.11 -17.20
C ALA A 2 -45.42 35.61 -15.74
N PRO A 3 -45.47 34.28 -15.50
CA PRO A 3 -45.23 33.69 -14.19
C PRO A 3 -43.73 33.73 -13.82
N LYS A 4 -43.44 34.18 -12.59
CA LYS A 4 -42.09 34.23 -12.03
C LYS A 4 -41.61 32.81 -11.69
N LYS A 5 -40.58 32.35 -12.40
CA LYS A 5 -39.82 31.12 -12.11
C LYS A 5 -39.05 31.29 -10.80
N LYS A 6 -39.42 30.57 -9.74
CA LYS A 6 -38.58 30.37 -8.56
C LYS A 6 -37.64 29.19 -8.83
N ARG A 7 -36.33 29.43 -8.81
CA ARG A 7 -35.28 28.41 -8.92
C ARG A 7 -35.19 27.61 -7.60
N PRO A 8 -35.11 26.27 -7.62
CA PRO A 8 -34.82 25.49 -6.43
C PRO A 8 -33.32 25.50 -6.10
N LYS A 9 -33.02 25.44 -4.80
CA LYS A 9 -31.68 25.51 -4.21
C LYS A 9 -30.96 24.16 -4.31
N LYS A 10 -29.63 24.25 -4.39
CA LYS A 10 -28.63 23.19 -4.53
C LYS A 10 -28.67 22.14 -3.41
N GLU A 11 -28.42 20.90 -3.84
CA GLU A 11 -27.63 19.83 -3.23
C GLU A 11 -27.38 19.87 -1.72
N ARG A 12 -27.92 18.84 -1.07
CA ARG A 12 -27.32 18.22 0.10
C ARG A 12 -27.41 16.72 -0.11
N GLU A 13 -26.44 16.14 -0.81
CA GLU A 13 -26.31 14.69 -0.90
C GLU A 13 -25.36 14.22 0.20
N GLU A 14 -25.98 13.63 1.21
CA GLU A 14 -25.36 12.99 2.35
C GLU A 14 -24.76 11.65 1.91
N THR A 15 -23.48 11.49 2.27
CA THR A 15 -22.67 10.28 2.43
C THR A 15 -23.30 8.90 2.14
N THR A 16 -22.71 8.21 1.16
CA THR A 16 -22.38 6.76 1.03
C THR A 16 -23.34 5.72 1.64
N PRO A 17 -23.67 4.64 0.91
CA PRO A 17 -22.73 3.52 0.86
C PRO A 17 -22.63 2.81 -0.49
N TYR A 18 -21.48 2.17 -0.70
CA TYR A 18 -21.26 1.13 -1.70
C TYR A 18 -22.46 0.16 -1.72
N THR A 19 -23.13 0.01 -2.87
CA THR A 19 -23.34 -1.25 -3.60
C THR A 19 -24.43 -1.13 -4.67
N THR A 20 -24.08 -1.62 -5.87
CA THR A 20 -24.93 -2.32 -6.85
C THR A 20 -26.23 -1.67 -7.35
N ARG A 21 -26.21 -1.20 -8.61
CA ARG A 21 -27.12 -1.71 -9.66
C ARG A 21 -26.80 -1.14 -11.04
N HIS A 22 -26.88 -2.00 -12.05
CA HIS A 22 -26.79 -1.70 -13.48
C HIS A 22 -27.30 -0.29 -13.86
N SER A 23 -26.38 0.57 -14.30
CA SER A 23 -26.73 1.76 -15.06
C SER A 23 -25.73 1.90 -16.20
N LYS A 24 -26.24 1.88 -17.43
CA LYS A 24 -25.48 2.21 -18.63
C LYS A 24 -25.04 3.67 -18.52
N HIS A 25 -23.94 3.96 -17.85
CA HIS A 25 -23.37 5.30 -17.76
C HIS A 25 -21.87 5.19 -17.96
N ASN A 26 -21.44 5.80 -19.07
CA ASN A 26 -20.12 6.37 -19.35
C ASN A 26 -19.03 5.96 -18.35
N PRO A 27 -18.04 5.11 -18.71
CA PRO A 27 -16.88 4.94 -17.86
C PRO A 27 -16.25 6.33 -17.72
N GLN A 28 -16.42 6.97 -16.55
CA GLN A 28 -15.55 8.09 -16.22
C GLN A 28 -14.13 7.58 -16.44
N PRO A 29 -13.32 8.25 -17.27
CA PRO A 29 -11.94 7.82 -17.46
C PRO A 29 -11.35 7.73 -16.06
N ALA A 30 -10.85 6.56 -15.68
CA ALA A 30 -10.13 6.39 -14.43
C ALA A 30 -9.14 7.55 -14.34
N ASN A 31 -9.45 8.50 -13.47
CA ASN A 31 -8.63 9.64 -13.12
C ASN A 31 -7.23 9.08 -12.81
N ASP A 32 -6.17 9.76 -13.26
CA ASP A 32 -4.81 9.23 -13.22
C ASP A 32 -4.40 8.72 -11.82
N GLN A 33 -5.00 9.28 -10.77
CA GLN A 33 -4.88 8.83 -9.39
C GLN A 33 -5.45 7.42 -9.15
N ASP A 34 -6.70 7.13 -9.54
CA ASP A 34 -7.30 5.78 -9.42
C ASP A 34 -6.55 4.75 -10.27
N LYS A 35 -6.07 5.16 -11.45
CA LYS A 35 -5.24 4.30 -12.31
C LYS A 35 -3.88 4.02 -11.67
N THR A 36 -3.27 5.01 -11.04
CA THR A 36 -1.99 4.88 -10.32
C THR A 36 -2.13 3.98 -9.10
N ILE A 37 -3.19 4.16 -8.32
CA ILE A 37 -3.51 3.34 -7.15
C ILE A 37 -3.72 1.89 -7.60
N LEU A 38 -4.55 1.65 -8.62
CA LEU A 38 -4.79 0.29 -9.14
C LEU A 38 -3.52 -0.37 -9.69
N LEU A 39 -2.69 0.39 -10.41
CA LEU A 39 -1.41 -0.11 -10.93
C LEU A 39 -0.41 -0.40 -9.81
N GLN A 40 -0.39 0.40 -8.75
CA GLN A 40 0.44 0.14 -7.58
C GLN A 40 -0.02 -1.11 -6.84
N PHE A 41 -1.31 -1.25 -6.54
CA PHE A 41 -1.86 -2.47 -5.95
C PHE A 41 -1.55 -3.71 -6.79
N HIS A 42 -1.78 -3.66 -8.10
CA HIS A 42 -1.49 -4.79 -8.97
C HIS A 42 0.00 -5.19 -8.97
N LYS A 43 0.90 -4.20 -8.96
CA LYS A 43 2.34 -4.44 -8.83
C LYS A 43 2.71 -5.02 -7.48
N TYR A 44 2.10 -4.55 -6.39
CA TYR A 44 2.35 -5.05 -5.03
C TYR A 44 1.93 -6.52 -4.88
N TYR A 45 0.72 -6.88 -5.34
CA TYR A 45 0.25 -8.27 -5.28
C TYR A 45 1.13 -9.21 -6.11
N SER A 46 1.46 -8.83 -7.35
CA SER A 46 2.34 -9.63 -8.20
C SER A 46 3.76 -9.74 -7.64
N ALA A 47 4.25 -8.69 -6.98
CA ALA A 47 5.55 -8.70 -6.31
C ALA A 47 5.56 -9.62 -5.08
N LEU A 48 4.50 -9.62 -4.27
CA LEU A 48 4.38 -10.53 -3.12
C LEU A 48 4.44 -12.00 -3.55
N GLU A 49 3.64 -12.42 -4.52
CA GLU A 49 3.68 -13.80 -5.04
C GLU A 49 5.06 -14.18 -5.58
N SER A 50 5.75 -13.22 -6.22
CA SER A 50 7.10 -13.45 -6.75
C SER A 50 8.12 -13.62 -5.63
N LEU A 51 7.99 -12.85 -4.55
CA LEU A 51 8.85 -12.93 -3.37
C LEU A 51 8.58 -14.19 -2.56
N GLU A 52 7.34 -14.64 -2.43
CA GLU A 52 7.01 -15.92 -1.79
C GLU A 52 7.71 -17.08 -2.48
N LYS A 53 7.61 -17.16 -3.81
CA LYS A 53 8.34 -18.18 -4.58
C LYS A 53 9.86 -18.04 -4.44
N ALA A 54 10.37 -16.81 -4.40
CA ALA A 54 11.80 -16.59 -4.19
C ALA A 54 12.26 -17.07 -2.80
N ILE A 55 11.45 -16.90 -1.77
CA ILE A 55 11.70 -17.42 -0.41
C ILE A 55 11.65 -18.95 -0.40
N GLU A 56 10.71 -19.57 -1.12
CA GLU A 56 10.66 -21.03 -1.25
C GLU A 56 11.92 -21.59 -1.94
N LEU A 57 12.46 -20.88 -2.92
CA LEU A 57 13.65 -21.28 -3.65
C LEU A 57 14.97 -20.97 -2.91
N LYS A 58 15.01 -19.86 -2.18
CA LYS A 58 16.19 -19.33 -1.48
C LYS A 58 15.79 -18.66 -0.16
N PRO A 59 15.48 -19.44 0.89
CA PRO A 59 15.07 -18.91 2.19
C PRO A 59 16.20 -18.17 2.92
N ASP A 60 17.44 -18.35 2.47
CA ASP A 60 18.67 -17.76 2.97
C ASP A 60 19.07 -16.45 2.24
N ASP A 61 18.28 -16.00 1.26
CA ASP A 61 18.51 -14.73 0.55
C ASP A 61 17.88 -13.56 1.31
N ALA A 62 18.72 -12.83 2.05
CA ALA A 62 18.33 -11.67 2.86
C ALA A 62 17.61 -10.56 2.06
N GLU A 63 17.95 -10.38 0.79
CA GLU A 63 17.37 -9.34 -0.08
C GLU A 63 15.90 -9.65 -0.39
N VAL A 64 15.52 -10.93 -0.47
CA VAL A 64 14.14 -11.33 -0.71
C VAL A 64 13.25 -10.98 0.49
N TRP A 65 13.70 -11.30 1.70
CA TRP A 65 13.02 -10.91 2.94
C TRP A 65 12.93 -9.39 3.08
N PHE A 66 14.01 -8.66 2.79
CA PHE A 66 14.01 -7.21 2.86
C PHE A 66 13.02 -6.56 1.87
N ASN A 67 12.96 -7.07 0.63
CA ASN A 67 12.01 -6.57 -0.35
C ASN A 67 10.56 -6.87 0.06
N ARG A 68 10.30 -8.03 0.66
CA ARG A 68 8.96 -8.36 1.16
C ARG A 68 8.55 -7.47 2.33
N ALA A 69 9.48 -7.20 3.25
CA ALA A 69 9.30 -6.25 4.33
C ALA A 69 8.93 -4.84 3.83
N ARG A 70 9.59 -4.35 2.78
CA ARG A 70 9.27 -3.06 2.16
C ARG A 70 7.85 -3.02 1.61
N LEU A 71 7.40 -4.07 0.93
CA LEU A 71 6.03 -4.15 0.43
C LEU A 71 5.01 -4.16 1.56
N TYR A 72 5.27 -4.90 2.63
CA TYR A 72 4.39 -4.90 3.80
C TYR A 72 4.35 -3.53 4.49
N ALA A 73 5.49 -2.84 4.62
CA ALA A 73 5.55 -1.49 5.15
C ALA A 73 4.72 -0.50 4.30
N LEU A 74 4.83 -0.57 2.97
CA LEU A 74 4.03 0.23 2.03
C LEU A 74 2.53 -0.10 2.07
N LYS A 75 2.18 -1.36 2.37
CA LYS A 75 0.78 -1.78 2.59
C LYS A 75 0.24 -1.37 3.96
N GLY A 76 1.10 -0.92 4.89
CA GLY A 76 0.73 -0.65 6.28
C GLY A 76 0.64 -1.90 7.16
N GLU A 77 1.08 -3.06 6.66
CA GLU A 77 1.14 -4.33 7.38
C GLU A 77 2.38 -4.34 8.29
N ARG A 78 2.29 -3.60 9.40
CA ARG A 78 3.42 -3.34 10.32
C ARG A 78 4.09 -4.63 10.82
N GLU A 79 3.30 -5.60 11.27
CA GLU A 79 3.81 -6.81 11.92
C GLU A 79 4.58 -7.70 10.94
N ASP A 80 4.02 -7.92 9.74
CA ASP A 80 4.68 -8.69 8.69
C ASP A 80 5.96 -7.99 8.20
N ALA A 81 5.94 -6.66 8.08
CA ALA A 81 7.11 -5.88 7.71
C ALA A 81 8.26 -6.06 8.70
N LEU A 82 7.97 -6.00 10.01
CA LEU A 82 8.98 -6.16 11.06
C LEU A 82 9.50 -7.60 11.15
N ALA A 83 8.63 -8.59 10.98
CA ALA A 83 9.01 -10.00 10.96
C ALA A 83 9.98 -10.30 9.80
N ASP A 84 9.65 -9.84 8.59
CA ASP A 84 10.50 -10.03 7.41
C ASP A 84 11.79 -9.22 7.49
N LEU A 85 11.73 -7.98 7.97
CA LEU A 85 12.92 -7.16 8.16
C LEU A 85 13.87 -7.79 9.17
N ARG A 86 13.32 -8.38 10.24
CA ARG A 86 14.13 -9.11 11.22
C ARG A 86 14.83 -10.29 10.57
N ARG A 87 14.12 -11.05 9.74
CA ARG A 87 14.72 -12.18 9.04
C ARG A 87 15.84 -11.74 8.09
N ALA A 88 15.64 -10.64 7.37
CA ALA A 88 16.67 -10.06 6.52
C ALA A 88 17.92 -9.66 7.33
N ILE A 89 17.74 -9.02 8.49
CA ILE A 89 18.84 -8.58 9.37
C ILE A 89 19.58 -9.77 10.02
N GLU A 90 18.86 -10.84 10.36
CA GLU A 90 19.44 -12.08 10.88
C GLU A 90 20.35 -12.77 9.85
N LEU A 91 20.00 -12.67 8.56
CA LEU A 91 20.78 -13.22 7.45
C LEU A 91 21.93 -12.29 7.05
N ASP A 92 21.68 -10.98 6.97
CA ASP A 92 22.71 -9.97 6.73
C ASP A 92 22.42 -8.69 7.53
N SER A 93 23.30 -8.40 8.49
CA SER A 93 23.21 -7.21 9.33
C SER A 93 23.32 -5.87 8.58
N SER A 94 23.80 -5.86 7.33
CA SER A 94 23.90 -4.65 6.50
C SER A 94 22.53 -3.99 6.25
N PHE A 95 21.46 -4.79 6.31
CA PHE A 95 20.09 -4.32 6.14
C PHE A 95 19.61 -3.39 7.26
N LYS A 96 20.24 -3.38 8.44
CA LYS A 96 19.93 -2.40 9.50
C LYS A 96 20.11 -0.96 9.02
N GLU A 97 21.26 -0.68 8.42
CA GLU A 97 21.59 0.65 7.92
C GLU A 97 20.81 1.01 6.66
N ARG A 98 20.46 0.00 5.85
CA ARG A 98 19.60 0.18 4.68
C ARG A 98 18.18 0.56 5.10
N ALA A 99 17.61 -0.16 6.07
CA ALA A 99 16.25 0.08 6.58
C ALA A 99 16.06 1.49 7.13
N LYS A 100 17.06 2.04 7.85
CA LYS A 100 17.04 3.43 8.37
C LYS A 100 16.96 4.50 7.27
N LYS A 101 17.43 4.20 6.06
CA LYS A 101 17.53 5.15 4.94
C LYS A 101 16.45 4.93 3.89
N ASP A 102 15.81 3.76 3.91
CA ASP A 102 14.79 3.39 2.95
C ASP A 102 13.45 4.05 3.34
N LYS A 103 12.90 4.82 2.39
CA LYS A 103 11.66 5.57 2.58
C LYS A 103 10.44 4.66 2.63
N ASP A 104 10.54 3.43 2.15
CA ASP A 104 9.43 2.49 2.23
C ASP A 104 9.12 2.11 3.69
N PHE A 105 10.08 2.30 4.60
CA PHE A 105 9.89 2.15 6.06
C PHE A 105 9.58 3.47 6.77
N GLU A 106 9.31 4.58 6.06
CA GLU A 106 9.01 5.88 6.68
C GLU A 106 7.85 5.77 7.68
N ALA A 107 6.84 4.96 7.36
CA ALA A 107 5.71 4.67 8.25
C ALA A 107 6.11 3.94 9.55
N LEU A 108 7.29 3.32 9.60
CA LEU A 108 7.80 2.53 10.72
C LEU A 108 8.93 3.23 11.49
N TRP A 109 9.44 4.38 11.05
CA TRP A 109 10.58 5.04 11.71
C TRP A 109 10.29 5.45 13.16
N ASP A 110 9.04 5.77 13.47
CA ASP A 110 8.60 6.09 14.82
C ASP A 110 8.25 4.85 15.67
N ASP A 111 8.16 3.67 15.06
CA ASP A 111 7.84 2.42 15.75
C ASP A 111 9.01 1.95 16.64
N GLU A 112 8.70 1.62 17.89
CA GLU A 112 9.71 1.24 18.89
C GLU A 112 10.37 -0.11 18.57
N GLU A 113 9.63 -1.03 17.95
CA GLU A 113 10.16 -2.33 17.54
C GLU A 113 11.06 -2.18 16.32
N PHE A 114 10.68 -1.34 15.35
CA PHE A 114 11.55 -0.96 14.23
C PHE A 114 12.86 -0.36 14.74
N LYS A 115 12.80 0.65 15.62
CA LYS A 115 13.99 1.28 16.20
C LYS A 115 14.89 0.27 16.91
N ARG A 116 14.32 -0.66 17.69
CA ARG A 116 15.10 -1.73 18.35
C ARG A 116 15.73 -2.67 17.36
N LEU A 117 15.05 -2.97 16.26
CA LEU A 117 15.51 -3.89 15.25
C LEU A 117 16.71 -3.32 14.47
N VAL A 118 16.67 -2.02 14.17
CA VAL A 118 17.72 -1.33 13.42
C VAL A 118 18.77 -0.66 14.31
N ALA A 119 18.59 -0.61 15.62
CA ALA A 119 19.58 -0.11 16.59
C ALA A 119 20.93 -0.86 16.43
#